data_AF-A0A940SMB3-F1
#
_entry.id   AF-A0A940SMB3-F1
#
_cell.length_a   1.000
_cell.length_b   1.000
_cell.length_c   1.000
_cell.angle_alpha   90.00
_cell.angle_beta   90.00
_cell.angle_gamma   90.00
#
_symmetry.space_group_name_H-M   'P 1'
#
loop_
_entity.id
_entity.type
_entity.pdbx_description
1 polymer ?
#
loop_
_entity_poly.entity_id
_entity_poly.type
_entity_poly.pdbx_seq_one_letter_code
_entity_poly.pdbx_strand_id
1 'polypeptide(L)' 'MAKCDICGKGVTFGIKVSHSHRRSNRTWKPNVKRVKAIV' A
#
# COMPACT_ATOMS: atom_id res chain seq x y z
N MET A 1 -7.96 6.63 3.36
CA MET A 1 -6.77 5.94 2.80
C MET A 1 -6.23 5.00 3.86
N ALA A 2 -5.94 3.72 3.57
CA ALA A 2 -5.45 2.80 4.60
C ALA A 2 -4.06 3.25 5.09
N LYS A 3 -4.00 3.86 6.28
CA LYS A 3 -2.78 4.20 7.00
C LYS A 3 -2.72 3.33 8.26
N CYS A 4 -1.54 2.80 8.57
CA CYS A 4 -1.28 2.04 9.77
C CYS A 4 -1.13 2.99 10.97
N ASP A 5 -1.95 2.85 12.00
CA ASP A 5 -1.89 3.73 13.18
C ASP A 5 -0.63 3.51 14.03
N ILE A 6 -0.08 2.28 14.01
CA ILE A 6 1.13 1.92 14.77
C ILE A 6 2.40 2.34 14.04
N CYS A 7 2.44 2.12 12.73
CA CYS A 7 3.65 2.18 11.92
C CYS A 7 3.67 3.31 10.89
N GLY A 8 2.60 4.11 10.81
CA GLY A 8 2.46 5.25 9.90
C GLY A 8 2.40 4.90 8.41
N LYS A 9 2.60 3.63 8.03
CA LYS A 9 2.63 3.16 6.64
C LYS A 9 1.34 3.56 5.91
N GLY A 10 1.48 4.37 4.87
CA GLY A 10 0.41 4.80 4.00
C GLY A 10 0.50 4.16 2.61
N VAL A 11 -0.38 4.59 1.73
CA VAL A 11 -0.37 4.21 0.32
C VAL A 11 0.78 4.93 -0.40
N THR A 12 1.56 4.19 -1.18
CA THR A 12 2.60 4.76 -2.04
C THR A 12 2.26 4.56 -3.51
N PHE A 13 2.73 5.48 -4.35
CA PHE A 13 2.48 5.51 -5.78
C PHE A 13 3.76 5.25 -6.57
N GLY A 14 3.64 4.63 -7.73
CA GLY A 14 4.72 4.50 -8.70
C GLY A 14 4.29 3.73 -9.92
N ILE A 15 5.22 3.01 -10.55
CA ILE A 15 5.02 2.43 -11.88
C ILE A 15 5.31 0.93 -11.90
N LYS A 16 4.52 0.20 -12.68
CA LYS A 16 4.84 -1.16 -13.10
C LYS A 16 5.51 -1.08 -14.46
N VAL A 17 6.68 -1.67 -14.59
CA VAL A 17 7.43 -1.77 -15.85
C VAL A 17 7.28 -3.20 -16.36
N SER A 18 6.78 -3.37 -17.58
CA SER A 18 6.72 -4.69 -18.25
C SER A 18 8.07 -5.07 -18.85
N HIS A 19 8.19 -6.33 -19.27
CA HIS A 19 9.35 -6.82 -20.02
C HIS A 19 9.66 -5.97 -21.28
N SER A 20 8.61 -5.45 -21.95
CA SER A 20 8.71 -4.55 -23.10
C SER A 20 8.83 -3.05 -22.73
N HIS A 21 9.19 -2.73 -21.48
CA HIS A 21 9.31 -1.36 -20.96
C HIS A 21 8.03 -0.52 -21.02
N ARG A 22 6.84 -1.13 -21.12
CA ARG A 22 5.59 -0.41 -20.97
C ARG A 22 5.39 -0.02 -19.50
N ARG A 23 5.15 1.26 -19.26
CA ARG A 23 4.94 1.84 -17.93
C ARG A 23 3.45 2.01 -17.67
N SER A 24 2.95 1.46 -16.57
CA SER A 24 1.60 1.72 -16.09
C SER A 24 1.62 2.15 -14.63
N ASN A 25 0.73 3.07 -14.25
CA ASN A 25 0.63 3.54 -12.88
C ASN A 25 0.18 2.40 -11.96
N ARG A 26 0.83 2.28 -10.81
CA ARG A 26 0.50 1.30 -9.76
C ARG A 26 0.49 1.99 -8.40
N THR A 27 -0.41 1.49 -7.56
CA THR A 27 -0.52 1.87 -6.16
C THR A 27 -0.10 0.69 -5.28
N TRP A 28 0.80 0.91 -4.33
CA TRP A 28 1.14 -0.08 -3.29
C TRP A 28 0.38 0.25 -2.01
N LYS A 29 -0.53 -0.64 -1.63
CA LYS A 29 -1.32 -0.52 -0.40
C LYS A 29 -0.59 -1.25 0.74
N PRO A 30 -0.51 -0.66 1.94
CA PRO A 30 -0.03 -1.39 3.11
C PRO A 30 -1.04 -2.47 3.50
N ASN A 31 -0.56 -3.58 4.07
CA ASN A 31 -1.39 -4.68 4.57
C ASN A 31 -1.98 -4.34 5.95
N VAL A 32 -2.81 -3.28 6.01
CA VAL A 32 -3.50 -2.85 7.24
C VAL A 32 -4.70 -3.75 7.49
N LYS A 33 -4.75 -4.37 8.67
CA LYS A 33 -5.87 -5.22 9.11
C LYS A 33 -6.56 -4.58 10.30
N ARG A 34 -7.87 -4.79 10.42
CA ARG A 34 -8.65 -4.36 11.60
C ARG A 34 -8.39 -5.34 12.74
N VAL A 35 -8.03 -4.82 13.91
CA VAL A 35 -7.85 -5.59 15.15
C VAL A 35 -8.82 -5.05 16.19
N LYS A 36 -9.54 -5.94 16.89
CA LYS A 36 -10.32 -5.59 18.07
C LYS A 36 -9.56 -6.11 19.29
N ALA A 37 -9.15 -5.23 20.18
CA ALA A 37 -8.57 -5.61 21.47
C ALA A 37 -9.67 -5.61 22.52
N ILE A 38 -9.72 -6.66 23.34
CA ILE A 38 -10.44 -6.63 24.63
C ILE A 38 -9.41 -6.14 25.62
N VAL A 39 -9.72 -5.02 26.28
CA VAL A 39 -8.88 -4.42 27.33
C VAL A 39 -9.58 -4.61 28.66
#